data_AF-A0A1B9HYI4-F1
#
_entry.id   AF-A0A1B9HYI4-F1
#
_cell.length_a   1.000
_cell.length_b   1.000
_cell.length_c   1.000
_cell.angle_alpha   90.00
_cell.angle_beta   90.00
_cell.angle_gamma   90.00
#
_symmetry.space_group_name_H-M   'P 1'
#
loop_
_entity.id
_entity.type
_entity.pdbx_description
1 polymer ?
#
loop_
_entity_poly.entity_id
_entity_poly.type
_entity_poly.pdbx_seq_one_letter_code
_entity_poly.pdbx_strand_id
1 'polypeptide(L)'
;MSHYSPHNSASFEGYYNRFRLPSGASVCLIVSSVPGAKERPYMISFTHVNSNGTQYWQKEYWSDKWETQRSQGDDYSIEWDQGRFEFKDEKVNWEMKTKEIEFYAKQLNRGIPWKPDNSNSTPAGILAKFPLPIQWHIHTVESDAEFSLQMTEINLPKSDLNGISKVHIEKNWAVSFPKSYIWMQVRNENKNKGLCLAGGSLIPGVQAYLVGYQGNSFISFMPPTSTSILGLSMGLYSNIISSKGIIDIDILGWFKRLKITGRCDPSTYFSFAAPLAGGHVPDYTVQSYASNITVQVYERSWPWSEWKLIEKEDFTQGGMEFGGDFYERHEE
;
A
#
# COMPACT_ATOMS: atom_id res chain seq x y z
N MET A 1 15.05 -12.73 -10.77
CA MET A 1 13.65 -12.42 -11.15
C MET A 1 13.26 -11.19 -10.34
N SER A 2 13.01 -10.07 -11.00
CA SER A 2 12.61 -8.85 -10.31
C SER A 2 11.24 -9.04 -9.67
N HIS A 3 11.13 -8.76 -8.37
CA HIS A 3 9.86 -8.83 -7.63
C HIS A 3 8.80 -7.88 -8.18
N TYR A 4 9.21 -6.89 -8.98
CA TYR A 4 8.30 -5.93 -9.59
C TYR A 4 7.73 -6.39 -10.94
N SER A 5 8.43 -7.26 -11.67
CA SER A 5 7.97 -7.78 -12.97
C SER A 5 6.71 -8.65 -12.84
N PRO A 6 5.81 -8.71 -13.84
CA PRO A 6 4.55 -9.46 -13.75
C PRO A 6 4.73 -10.94 -13.38
N HIS A 7 3.76 -11.52 -12.70
CA HIS A 7 3.77 -12.92 -12.27
C HIS A 7 2.60 -13.67 -12.89
N ASN A 8 2.79 -14.16 -14.13
CA ASN A 8 1.74 -14.83 -14.90
C ASN A 8 1.17 -16.10 -14.23
N SER A 9 1.87 -16.67 -13.25
CA SER A 9 1.41 -17.82 -12.46
C SER A 9 0.63 -17.44 -11.20
N ALA A 10 0.56 -16.15 -10.85
CA ALA A 10 -0.20 -15.69 -9.71
C ALA A 10 -1.70 -15.70 -10.04
N SER A 11 -2.53 -16.05 -9.07
CA SER A 11 -3.98 -16.03 -9.24
C SER A 11 -4.53 -14.62 -9.19
N PHE A 12 -3.84 -13.71 -8.49
CA PHE A 12 -4.03 -12.28 -8.62
C PHE A 12 -2.69 -11.54 -8.62
N GLU A 13 -2.70 -10.37 -9.24
CA GLU A 13 -1.61 -9.41 -9.19
C GLU A 13 -2.17 -7.97 -9.16
N GLY A 14 -1.53 -7.09 -8.40
CA GLY A 14 -1.97 -5.70 -8.28
C GLY A 14 -0.79 -4.75 -8.10
N TYR A 15 -0.88 -3.60 -8.77
CA TYR A 15 0.03 -2.47 -8.68
C TYR A 15 -0.71 -1.31 -8.04
N TYR A 16 -0.23 -0.84 -6.89
CA TYR A 16 -0.90 0.17 -6.07
C TYR A 16 -0.01 1.40 -5.98
N ASN A 17 -0.57 2.53 -6.40
CA ASN A 17 0.18 3.77 -6.56
C ASN A 17 -0.57 4.87 -5.83
N ARG A 18 0.09 5.50 -4.86
CA ARG A 18 -0.45 6.68 -4.17
C ARG A 18 0.39 7.89 -4.52
N PHE A 19 -0.20 8.83 -5.25
CA PHE A 19 0.36 10.14 -5.55
C PHE A 19 -0.11 11.14 -4.51
N ARG A 20 0.80 11.95 -3.98
CA ARG A 20 0.49 13.16 -3.20
C ARG A 20 0.72 14.35 -4.12
N LEU A 21 -0.34 15.10 -4.36
CA LEU A 21 -0.38 16.25 -5.26
C LEU A 21 0.11 17.52 -4.55
N PRO A 22 0.49 18.57 -5.29
CA PRO A 22 1.00 19.81 -4.71
C PRO A 22 0.07 20.50 -3.70
N SER A 23 -1.26 20.37 -3.83
CA SER A 23 -2.21 20.93 -2.85
C SER A 23 -2.27 20.17 -1.52
N GLY A 24 -1.65 18.99 -1.44
CA GLY A 24 -1.81 18.02 -0.36
C GLY A 24 -2.92 16.97 -0.63
N ALA A 25 -3.69 17.12 -1.72
CA ALA A 25 -4.59 16.07 -2.18
C ALA A 25 -3.84 14.78 -2.56
N SER A 26 -4.56 13.67 -2.67
CA SER A 26 -4.00 12.39 -3.06
C SER A 26 -4.73 11.77 -4.23
N VAL A 27 -4.01 11.08 -5.11
CA VAL A 27 -4.58 10.17 -6.10
C VAL A 27 -4.13 8.75 -5.78
N CYS A 28 -5.08 7.82 -5.67
CA CYS A 28 -4.82 6.38 -5.65
C CYS A 28 -5.14 5.81 -7.04
N LEU A 29 -4.14 5.17 -7.66
CA LEU A 29 -4.30 4.43 -8.90
C LEU A 29 -3.93 2.97 -8.66
N ILE A 30 -4.92 2.10 -8.77
CA ILE A 30 -4.77 0.65 -8.65
C ILE A 30 -4.95 0.02 -10.02
N VAL A 31 -3.98 -0.79 -10.44
CA VAL A 31 -4.03 -1.58 -11.67
C VAL A 31 -3.91 -3.05 -11.27
N SER A 32 -4.99 -3.81 -11.36
CA SER A 32 -5.06 -5.17 -10.79
C SER A 32 -5.74 -6.18 -11.71
N SER A 33 -5.29 -7.43 -11.62
CA SER A 33 -5.73 -8.55 -12.42
C SER A 33 -6.00 -9.79 -11.57
N VAL A 34 -7.04 -10.53 -11.95
CA VAL A 34 -7.38 -11.89 -11.54
C VAL A 34 -7.61 -12.68 -12.84
N PRO A 35 -6.55 -13.12 -13.54
CA PRO A 35 -6.65 -13.58 -14.93
C PRO A 35 -7.58 -14.79 -15.15
N GLY A 36 -7.82 -15.59 -14.12
CA GLY A 36 -8.71 -16.76 -14.16
C GLY A 36 -10.18 -16.47 -13.83
N ALA A 37 -10.52 -15.22 -13.47
CA ALA A 37 -11.87 -14.86 -13.09
C ALA A 37 -12.81 -14.76 -14.30
N LYS A 38 -14.05 -15.20 -14.13
CA LYS A 38 -15.10 -15.07 -15.16
C LYS A 38 -15.74 -13.69 -15.19
N GLU A 39 -15.79 -13.05 -14.02
CA GLU A 39 -16.37 -11.73 -13.83
C GLU A 39 -15.33 -10.81 -13.22
N ARG A 40 -15.25 -9.59 -13.71
CA ARG A 40 -14.34 -8.55 -13.19
C ARG A 40 -12.88 -9.03 -13.08
N PRO A 41 -12.28 -9.57 -14.16
CA PRO A 41 -10.90 -10.06 -14.11
C PRO A 41 -9.89 -8.91 -14.02
N TYR A 42 -10.16 -7.75 -14.61
CA TYR A 42 -9.20 -6.64 -14.68
C TYR A 42 -9.83 -5.35 -14.15
N MET A 43 -9.22 -4.80 -13.10
CA MET A 43 -9.69 -3.59 -12.42
C MET A 43 -8.66 -2.47 -12.57
N ILE A 44 -9.15 -1.31 -12.95
CA ILE A 44 -8.44 -0.05 -12.82
C ILE A 44 -9.26 0.85 -11.91
N SER A 45 -8.78 1.10 -10.68
CA SER A 45 -9.43 2.02 -9.74
C SER A 45 -8.67 3.33 -9.69
N PHE A 46 -9.40 4.44 -9.88
CA PHE A 46 -8.87 5.78 -9.75
C PHE A 46 -9.66 6.53 -8.68
N THR A 47 -8.96 6.91 -7.61
CA THR A 47 -9.54 7.65 -6.48
C THR A 47 -8.80 8.95 -6.28
N HIS A 48 -9.50 10.08 -6.37
CA HIS A 48 -8.98 11.36 -5.93
C HIS A 48 -9.53 11.67 -4.54
N VAL A 49 -8.65 11.97 -3.58
CA VAL A 49 -9.00 12.40 -2.23
C VAL A 49 -8.51 13.82 -2.03
N ASN A 50 -9.37 14.70 -1.52
CA ASN A 50 -9.00 16.09 -1.25
C ASN A 50 -7.91 16.21 -0.17
N SER A 51 -7.35 17.41 -0.01
CA SER A 51 -6.16 17.63 0.82
C SER A 51 -6.35 17.40 2.33
N ASN A 52 -7.58 17.43 2.85
CA ASN A 52 -7.85 17.09 4.24
C ASN A 52 -8.27 15.62 4.42
N GLY A 53 -8.38 14.86 3.33
CA GLY A 53 -8.73 13.44 3.35
C GLY A 53 -10.22 13.14 3.60
N THR A 54 -11.09 14.15 3.66
CA THR A 54 -12.48 13.97 4.11
C THR A 54 -13.48 13.80 2.97
N GLN A 55 -13.07 14.08 1.73
CA GLN A 55 -13.92 13.88 0.55
C GLN A 55 -13.13 13.21 -0.53
N TYR A 56 -13.80 12.32 -1.26
CA TYR A 56 -13.20 11.62 -2.38
C TYR A 56 -14.13 11.59 -3.58
N TRP A 57 -13.51 11.39 -4.73
CA TRP A 57 -14.16 11.02 -5.97
C TRP A 57 -13.49 9.73 -6.44
N GLN A 58 -14.28 8.75 -6.88
CA GLN A 58 -13.75 7.45 -7.30
C GLN A 58 -14.50 6.89 -8.50
N LYS A 59 -13.77 6.21 -9.38
CA LYS A 59 -14.31 5.32 -10.40
C LYS A 59 -13.50 4.04 -10.47
N GLU A 60 -14.21 2.92 -10.60
CA GLU A 60 -13.63 1.63 -10.95
C GLU A 60 -13.98 1.29 -12.39
N TYR A 61 -12.97 1.01 -13.19
CA TYR A 61 -13.08 0.62 -14.58
C TYR A 61 -12.77 -0.87 -14.72
N TRP A 62 -13.67 -1.56 -15.41
CA TRP A 62 -13.60 -3.00 -15.66
C TRP A 62 -13.26 -3.22 -17.12
N SER A 63 -12.01 -3.57 -17.40
CA SER A 63 -11.55 -3.80 -18.77
C SER A 63 -11.68 -5.28 -19.13
N ASP A 64 -12.00 -5.55 -20.39
CA ASP A 64 -11.90 -6.90 -20.96
C ASP A 64 -10.49 -7.14 -21.56
N LYS A 65 -9.73 -6.06 -21.80
CA LYS A 65 -8.39 -6.08 -22.34
C LYS A 65 -7.33 -6.08 -21.23
N TRP A 66 -6.39 -7.04 -21.31
CA TRP A 66 -5.20 -7.04 -20.48
C TRP A 66 -4.00 -7.61 -21.23
N GLU A 67 -3.19 -6.73 -21.82
CA GLU A 67 -2.03 -7.13 -22.62
C GLU A 67 -0.76 -6.83 -21.84
N THR A 68 -0.04 -7.88 -21.45
CA THR A 68 1.29 -7.75 -20.84
C THR A 68 2.37 -7.98 -21.90
N GLN A 69 3.18 -6.96 -22.17
CA GLN A 69 4.32 -7.05 -23.06
C GLN A 69 5.60 -6.96 -22.24
N ARG A 70 6.57 -7.84 -22.51
CA ARG A 70 7.90 -7.80 -21.89
C ARG A 70 8.93 -7.47 -22.95
N SER A 71 9.89 -6.62 -22.60
CA SER A 71 11.06 -6.34 -23.44
C SER A 71 12.33 -6.91 -22.82
N GLN A 72 13.50 -6.44 -23.24
CA GLN A 72 14.77 -6.93 -22.74
C GLN A 72 14.94 -6.61 -21.25
N GLY A 73 15.39 -7.60 -20.46
CA GLY A 73 15.61 -7.42 -19.02
C GLY A 73 14.32 -7.53 -18.21
N ASP A 74 14.13 -6.62 -17.25
CA ASP A 74 12.96 -6.57 -16.36
C ASP A 74 11.87 -5.60 -16.86
N ASP A 75 12.06 -4.97 -18.02
CA ASP A 75 11.13 -3.99 -18.60
C ASP A 75 9.83 -4.66 -19.07
N TYR A 76 8.70 -4.00 -18.82
CA TYR A 76 7.38 -4.46 -19.25
C TYR A 76 6.36 -3.33 -19.36
N SER A 77 5.28 -3.59 -20.09
CA SER A 77 4.06 -2.79 -20.07
C SER A 77 2.83 -3.67 -19.85
N ILE A 78 1.81 -3.06 -19.27
CA ILE A 78 0.45 -3.59 -19.14
C ILE A 78 -0.47 -2.57 -19.79
N GLU A 79 -1.23 -3.01 -20.80
CA GLU A 79 -2.16 -2.17 -21.56
C GLU A 79 -3.59 -2.68 -21.41
N TRP A 80 -4.52 -1.75 -21.20
CA TRP A 80 -5.96 -1.97 -21.15
C TRP A 80 -6.67 -0.97 -22.07
N ASP A 81 -8.01 -1.02 -22.14
CA ASP A 81 -8.78 -0.23 -23.12
C ASP A 81 -8.55 1.30 -23.04
N GLN A 82 -8.17 1.79 -21.87
CA GLN A 82 -8.19 3.22 -21.53
C GLN A 82 -6.84 3.70 -20.98
N GLY A 83 -5.78 2.93 -21.14
CA GLY A 83 -4.50 3.32 -20.57
C GLY A 83 -3.42 2.25 -20.59
N ARG A 84 -2.30 2.63 -19.99
CA ARG A 84 -1.06 1.87 -19.94
C ARG A 84 -0.34 2.11 -18.63
N PHE A 85 0.25 1.05 -18.13
CA PHE A 85 1.23 1.05 -17.05
C PHE A 85 2.53 0.48 -17.60
N GLU A 86 3.64 1.17 -17.44
CA GLU A 86 4.94 0.73 -17.96
C GLU A 86 6.00 0.81 -16.87
N PHE A 87 6.83 -0.22 -16.79
CA PHE A 87 8.08 -0.20 -16.06
C PHE A 87 9.23 -0.32 -17.05
N LYS A 88 10.08 0.72 -17.09
CA LYS A 88 11.20 0.83 -18.02
C LYS A 88 12.35 1.59 -17.39
N ASP A 89 13.58 1.08 -17.54
CA ASP A 89 14.79 1.73 -17.01
C ASP A 89 14.67 2.05 -15.50
N GLU A 90 14.13 1.10 -14.72
CA GLU A 90 13.84 1.24 -13.29
C GLU A 90 12.82 2.33 -12.90
N LYS A 91 12.01 2.80 -13.84
CA LYS A 91 11.01 3.86 -13.64
C LYS A 91 9.65 3.40 -14.11
N VAL A 92 8.62 3.95 -13.48
CA VAL A 92 7.23 3.69 -13.79
C VAL A 92 6.60 4.87 -14.53
N ASN A 93 5.85 4.56 -15.58
CA ASN A 93 5.02 5.50 -16.32
C ASN A 93 3.55 5.03 -16.25
N TRP A 94 2.64 6.00 -16.11
CA TRP A 94 1.20 5.78 -16.07
C TRP A 94 0.53 6.67 -17.11
N GLU A 95 -0.39 6.08 -17.84
CA GLU A 95 -1.28 6.76 -18.76
C GLU A 95 -2.69 6.22 -18.56
N MET A 96 -3.66 7.12 -18.37
CA MET A 96 -5.06 6.78 -18.27
C MET A 96 -5.91 7.88 -18.89
N LYS A 97 -6.74 7.51 -19.85
CA LYS A 97 -7.63 8.42 -20.57
C LYS A 97 -9.02 7.82 -20.70
N THR A 98 -9.96 8.40 -19.97
CA THR A 98 -11.38 8.05 -19.97
C THR A 98 -12.19 9.29 -20.32
N LYS A 99 -13.53 9.20 -20.27
CA LYS A 99 -14.40 10.37 -20.43
C LYS A 99 -14.36 11.30 -19.20
N GLU A 100 -14.02 10.76 -18.03
CA GLU A 100 -13.97 11.52 -16.78
C GLU A 100 -12.58 12.02 -16.41
N ILE A 101 -11.53 11.32 -16.87
CA ILE A 101 -10.15 11.50 -16.40
C ILE A 101 -9.18 11.51 -17.58
N GLU A 102 -8.24 12.45 -17.54
CA GLU A 102 -7.00 12.37 -18.32
C GLU A 102 -5.83 12.50 -17.34
N PHE A 103 -5.14 11.39 -17.09
CA PHE A 103 -4.03 11.29 -16.15
C PHE A 103 -2.79 10.72 -16.81
N TYR A 104 -1.70 11.47 -16.67
CA TYR A 104 -0.37 11.08 -17.11
C TYR A 104 0.58 11.28 -15.95
N ALA A 105 1.41 10.28 -15.67
CA ALA A 105 2.49 10.43 -14.71
C ALA A 105 3.74 9.67 -15.13
N LYS A 106 4.91 10.17 -14.74
CA LYS A 106 6.20 9.56 -15.03
C LYS A 106 7.15 9.77 -13.87
N GLN A 107 7.67 8.68 -13.31
CA GLN A 107 8.74 8.78 -12.33
C GLN A 107 9.99 9.44 -12.94
N LEU A 108 10.54 10.42 -12.23
CA LEU A 108 11.80 11.07 -12.61
C LEU A 108 13.01 10.20 -12.26
N ASN A 109 12.91 9.48 -11.15
CA ASN A 109 13.90 8.55 -10.64
C ASN A 109 13.21 7.33 -9.98
N ARG A 110 13.97 6.28 -9.68
CA ARG A 110 13.43 5.07 -9.03
C ARG A 110 12.78 5.36 -7.68
N GLY A 111 13.29 6.36 -6.95
CA GLY A 111 12.86 6.75 -5.63
C GLY A 111 13.57 6.00 -4.49
N ILE A 112 13.02 6.14 -3.30
CA ILE A 112 13.59 5.62 -2.06
C ILE A 112 13.14 4.15 -1.88
N PRO A 113 14.05 3.17 -1.84
CA PRO A 113 13.68 1.77 -1.62
C PRO A 113 13.17 1.52 -0.20
N TRP A 114 12.62 0.31 0.04
CA TRP A 114 12.17 -0.16 1.35
C TRP A 114 13.20 0.11 2.47
N LYS A 115 14.42 -0.40 2.29
CA LYS A 115 15.60 -0.09 3.13
C LYS A 115 16.46 0.93 2.38
N PRO A 116 16.66 2.16 2.89
CA PRO A 116 17.30 3.25 2.14
C PRO A 116 18.68 2.96 1.54
N ASP A 117 19.45 2.07 2.16
CA ASP A 117 20.81 1.69 1.74
C ASP A 117 20.86 0.43 0.84
N ASN A 118 19.70 -0.13 0.46
CA ASN A 118 19.63 -1.36 -0.33
C ASN A 118 18.41 -1.34 -1.28
N SER A 119 18.66 -1.04 -2.56
CA SER A 119 17.63 -1.01 -3.61
C SER A 119 16.92 -2.33 -3.85
N ASN A 120 17.55 -3.46 -3.51
CA ASN A 120 16.99 -4.80 -3.66
C ASN A 120 16.28 -5.31 -2.41
N SER A 121 16.16 -4.47 -1.38
CA SER A 121 15.44 -4.84 -0.16
C SER A 121 13.93 -4.94 -0.42
N THR A 122 13.28 -5.82 0.34
CA THR A 122 11.84 -6.09 0.25
C THR A 122 11.27 -6.30 1.66
N PRO A 123 9.99 -5.98 1.92
CA PRO A 123 9.40 -6.14 3.25
C PRO A 123 9.56 -7.53 3.85
N ALA A 124 9.39 -8.58 3.03
CA ALA A 124 9.55 -9.98 3.45
C ALA A 124 11.02 -10.43 3.59
N GLY A 125 12.00 -9.58 3.28
CA GLY A 125 13.43 -9.92 3.35
C GLY A 125 13.76 -11.22 2.62
N ILE A 126 14.42 -12.15 3.31
CA ILE A 126 14.76 -13.47 2.76
C ILE A 126 13.53 -14.34 2.49
N LEU A 127 12.40 -14.10 3.18
CA LEU A 127 11.16 -14.87 3.01
C LEU A 127 10.56 -14.69 1.60
N ALA A 128 10.86 -13.57 0.94
CA ALA A 128 10.42 -13.30 -0.44
C ALA A 128 10.92 -14.35 -1.46
N LYS A 129 11.96 -15.13 -1.12
CA LYS A 129 12.51 -16.20 -1.97
C LYS A 129 11.75 -17.52 -1.85
N PHE A 130 10.82 -17.64 -0.91
CA PHE A 130 10.03 -18.83 -0.67
C PHE A 130 8.62 -18.68 -1.27
N PRO A 131 7.91 -19.79 -1.56
CA PRO A 131 6.54 -19.74 -2.05
C PRO A 131 5.58 -19.31 -0.93
N LEU A 132 5.52 -18.00 -0.68
CA LEU A 132 4.54 -17.42 0.23
C LEU A 132 3.16 -17.38 -0.45
N PRO A 133 2.07 -17.60 0.30
CA PRO A 133 0.73 -17.57 -0.26
C PRO A 133 0.38 -16.19 -0.83
N ILE A 134 0.96 -15.13 -0.25
CA ILE A 134 0.93 -13.74 -0.71
C ILE A 134 2.32 -13.12 -0.59
N GLN A 135 2.65 -12.29 -1.57
CA GLN A 135 3.87 -11.50 -1.63
C GLN A 135 3.49 -10.02 -1.68
N TRP A 136 4.23 -9.22 -0.90
CA TRP A 136 4.12 -7.77 -0.89
C TRP A 136 5.50 -7.18 -1.14
N HIS A 137 5.58 -6.27 -2.10
CA HIS A 137 6.79 -5.60 -2.50
C HIS A 137 6.57 -4.09 -2.56
N ILE A 138 7.48 -3.34 -1.95
CA ILE A 138 7.54 -1.89 -2.10
C ILE A 138 8.65 -1.58 -3.09
N HIS A 139 8.27 -1.04 -4.25
CA HIS A 139 9.23 -0.59 -5.25
C HIS A 139 9.90 0.70 -4.78
N THR A 140 9.09 1.66 -4.32
CA THR A 140 9.57 2.89 -3.69
C THR A 140 8.59 3.36 -2.62
N VAL A 141 9.12 3.82 -1.48
CA VAL A 141 8.30 4.49 -0.46
C VAL A 141 7.92 5.91 -0.87
N GLU A 142 8.71 6.53 -1.76
CA GLU A 142 8.58 7.90 -2.24
C GLU A 142 9.49 8.14 -3.45
N SER A 143 8.93 8.67 -4.53
CA SER A 143 9.68 9.21 -5.68
C SER A 143 9.01 10.47 -6.21
N ASP A 144 9.77 11.30 -6.92
CA ASP A 144 9.20 12.40 -7.71
C ASP A 144 8.62 11.85 -9.01
N ALA A 145 7.39 12.27 -9.33
CA ALA A 145 6.75 11.99 -10.60
C ALA A 145 6.23 13.29 -11.23
N GLU A 146 6.67 13.57 -12.46
CA GLU A 146 6.01 14.56 -13.30
C GLU A 146 4.61 14.05 -13.64
N PHE A 147 3.60 14.91 -13.51
CA PHE A 147 2.22 14.52 -13.78
C PHE A 147 1.40 15.62 -14.47
N SER A 148 0.34 15.18 -15.13
CA SER A 148 -0.78 16.00 -15.60
C SER A 148 -2.08 15.30 -15.24
N LEU A 149 -3.04 16.05 -14.71
CA LEU A 149 -4.34 15.55 -14.29
C LEU A 149 -5.45 16.50 -14.73
N GLN A 150 -6.43 15.95 -15.43
CA GLN A 150 -7.69 16.62 -15.71
C GLN A 150 -8.84 15.71 -15.30
N MET A 151 -9.86 16.33 -14.70
CA MET A 151 -11.08 15.65 -14.28
C MET A 151 -12.28 16.48 -14.69
N THR A 152 -13.33 15.86 -15.21
CA THR A 152 -14.52 16.57 -15.70
C THR A 152 -15.62 16.70 -14.64
N GLU A 153 -15.64 15.80 -13.65
CA GLU A 153 -16.68 15.74 -12.62
C GLU A 153 -16.36 16.55 -11.35
N ILE A 154 -15.09 16.96 -11.15
CA ILE A 154 -14.67 17.78 -9.99
C ILE A 154 -13.74 18.91 -10.42
N ASN A 155 -13.78 20.02 -9.66
CA ASN A 155 -12.87 21.14 -9.86
C ASN A 155 -11.59 20.95 -9.05
N LEU A 156 -10.47 20.79 -9.74
CA LEU A 156 -9.16 20.66 -9.10
C LEU A 156 -8.53 22.04 -8.84
N PRO A 157 -7.76 22.19 -7.74
CA PRO A 157 -6.86 23.33 -7.60
C PRO A 157 -5.92 23.44 -8.80
N LYS A 158 -5.57 24.66 -9.23
CA LYS A 158 -4.65 24.86 -10.37
C LYS A 158 -3.30 24.14 -10.19
N SER A 159 -2.83 24.02 -8.94
CA SER A 159 -1.60 23.32 -8.58
C SER A 159 -1.65 21.81 -8.85
N ASP A 160 -2.85 21.24 -8.95
CA ASP A 160 -3.08 19.80 -9.10
C ASP A 160 -3.40 19.43 -10.55
N LEU A 161 -3.35 20.39 -11.48
CA LEU A 161 -3.56 20.11 -12.91
C LEU A 161 -2.29 19.55 -13.57
N ASN A 162 -1.12 19.96 -13.09
CA ASN A 162 0.18 19.48 -13.55
C ASN A 162 1.29 19.92 -12.58
N GLY A 163 2.42 19.21 -12.61
CA GLY A 163 3.61 19.57 -11.84
C GLY A 163 4.38 18.33 -11.38
N ILE A 164 4.95 18.42 -10.18
CA ILE A 164 5.64 17.30 -9.52
C ILE A 164 4.76 16.80 -8.39
N SER A 165 4.47 15.51 -8.40
CA SER A 165 3.83 14.78 -7.32
C SER A 165 4.84 13.87 -6.62
N LYS A 166 4.53 13.46 -5.40
CA LYS A 166 5.27 12.39 -4.71
C LYS A 166 4.51 11.08 -4.84
N VAL A 167 5.15 10.03 -5.34
CA VAL A 167 4.50 8.72 -5.53
C VAL A 167 5.09 7.66 -4.61
N HIS A 168 4.20 6.94 -3.93
CA HIS A 168 4.46 5.66 -3.28
C HIS A 168 4.02 4.53 -4.22
N ILE A 169 4.85 3.50 -4.37
CA ILE A 169 4.59 2.41 -5.32
C ILE A 169 4.83 1.07 -4.65
N GLU A 170 3.80 0.27 -4.64
CA GLU A 170 3.85 -1.11 -4.14
C GLU A 170 3.14 -2.07 -5.09
N LYS A 171 3.41 -3.35 -4.86
CA LYS A 171 2.90 -4.45 -5.66
C LYS A 171 2.58 -5.64 -4.78
N ASN A 172 1.43 -6.26 -5.05
CA ASN A 172 1.02 -7.52 -4.44
C ASN A 172 0.81 -8.59 -5.51
N TRP A 173 1.16 -9.82 -5.19
CA TRP A 173 0.76 -10.99 -5.99
C TRP A 173 0.62 -12.22 -5.09
N ALA A 174 -0.33 -13.08 -5.39
CA ALA A 174 -0.66 -14.21 -4.52
C ALA A 174 -1.48 -15.28 -5.24
N VAL A 175 -1.75 -16.37 -4.50
CA VAL A 175 -2.81 -17.34 -4.86
C VAL A 175 -4.20 -16.81 -4.47
N SER A 176 -4.30 -15.99 -3.42
CA SER A 176 -5.54 -15.29 -3.04
C SER A 176 -5.24 -14.17 -2.05
N PHE A 177 -6.09 -13.14 -1.99
CA PHE A 177 -6.02 -12.13 -0.93
C PHE A 177 -6.28 -12.78 0.45
N PRO A 178 -5.66 -12.29 1.53
CA PRO A 178 -5.91 -12.77 2.89
C PRO A 178 -7.37 -12.54 3.30
N LYS A 179 -7.86 -13.43 4.17
CA LYS A 179 -9.22 -13.35 4.72
C LYS A 179 -9.45 -12.07 5.52
N SER A 180 -8.41 -11.57 6.18
CA SER A 180 -8.44 -10.27 6.84
C SER A 180 -7.07 -9.63 6.82
N TYR A 181 -7.04 -8.32 6.58
CA TYR A 181 -5.79 -7.58 6.53
C TYR A 181 -5.98 -6.11 6.83
N ILE A 182 -4.87 -5.48 7.18
CA ILE A 182 -4.72 -4.04 7.26
C ILE A 182 -3.52 -3.61 6.44
N TRP A 183 -3.56 -2.36 6.01
CA TRP A 183 -2.43 -1.66 5.43
C TRP A 183 -2.32 -0.27 6.02
N MET A 184 -1.09 0.20 6.23
CA MET A 184 -0.81 1.56 6.65
C MET A 184 0.40 2.12 5.92
N GLN A 185 0.30 3.36 5.45
CA GLN A 185 1.41 4.07 4.83
C GLN A 185 1.39 5.54 5.21
N VAL A 186 2.55 6.06 5.60
CA VAL A 186 2.70 7.49 5.83
C VAL A 186 4.13 7.95 5.64
N ARG A 187 4.28 9.24 5.32
CA ARG A 187 5.54 9.84 4.96
C ARG A 187 5.59 11.31 5.39
N ASN A 188 6.69 11.71 6.01
CA ASN A 188 7.06 13.08 6.29
C ASN A 188 8.28 13.43 5.44
N GLU A 189 8.05 14.13 4.34
CA GLU A 189 9.07 14.54 3.37
C GLU A 189 10.18 15.37 4.00
N ASN A 190 9.81 16.37 4.79
CA ASN A 190 10.75 17.31 5.41
C ASN A 190 11.74 16.63 6.35
N LYS A 191 11.31 15.54 6.99
CA LYS A 191 12.15 14.75 7.91
C LYS A 191 12.75 13.51 7.26
N ASN A 192 12.39 13.19 6.02
CA ASN A 192 12.74 11.94 5.35
C ASN A 192 12.33 10.70 6.18
N LYS A 193 11.16 10.76 6.85
CA LYS A 193 10.67 9.68 7.72
C LYS A 193 9.38 9.07 7.20
N GLY A 194 9.15 7.79 7.43
CA GLY A 194 7.89 7.16 7.04
C GLY A 194 7.70 5.75 7.57
N LEU A 195 6.46 5.27 7.48
CA LEU A 195 6.05 3.93 7.87
C LEU A 195 5.34 3.27 6.69
N CYS A 196 5.62 1.99 6.48
CA CYS A 196 4.82 1.11 5.67
C CYS A 196 4.57 -0.19 6.45
N LEU A 197 3.31 -0.61 6.51
CA LEU A 197 2.87 -1.79 7.22
C LEU A 197 1.78 -2.49 6.41
N ALA A 198 1.91 -3.80 6.25
CA ALA A 198 0.84 -4.65 5.73
C ALA A 198 0.81 -5.97 6.50
N GLY A 199 -0.37 -6.49 6.76
CA GLY A 199 -0.50 -7.80 7.41
C GLY A 199 -1.88 -8.07 7.95
N GLY A 200 -2.05 -9.27 8.49
CA GLY A 200 -3.34 -9.73 9.00
C GLY A 200 -3.36 -11.24 9.16
N SER A 201 -4.54 -11.83 8.98
CA SER A 201 -4.74 -13.27 9.12
C SER A 201 -4.27 -14.01 7.87
N LEU A 202 -3.17 -14.77 7.99
CA LEU A 202 -2.62 -15.58 6.90
C LEU A 202 -3.43 -16.86 6.71
N ILE A 203 -3.68 -17.56 7.81
CA ILE A 203 -4.49 -18.78 7.93
C ILE A 203 -5.22 -18.72 9.29
N PRO A 204 -6.26 -19.54 9.53
CA PRO A 204 -6.98 -19.53 10.79
C PRO A 204 -6.04 -19.63 12.00
N GLY A 205 -6.10 -18.64 12.88
CA GLY A 205 -5.28 -18.57 14.08
C GLY A 205 -3.85 -18.03 13.90
N VAL A 206 -3.41 -17.68 12.69
CA VAL A 206 -2.08 -17.09 12.46
C VAL A 206 -2.20 -15.68 11.93
N GLN A 207 -1.70 -14.72 12.71
CA GLN A 207 -1.52 -13.34 12.29
C GLN A 207 -0.06 -13.05 11.99
N ALA A 208 0.21 -12.34 10.90
CA ALA A 208 1.56 -11.95 10.51
C ALA A 208 1.57 -10.55 9.89
N TYR A 209 2.61 -9.77 10.22
CA TYR A 209 2.80 -8.41 9.71
C TYR A 209 4.19 -8.22 9.11
N LEU A 210 4.26 -7.45 8.03
CA LEU A 210 5.49 -6.92 7.47
C LEU A 210 5.49 -5.42 7.74
N VAL A 211 6.54 -4.93 8.41
CA VAL A 211 6.59 -3.54 8.89
C VAL A 211 7.96 -2.96 8.62
N GLY A 212 7.98 -1.72 8.14
CA GLY A 212 9.19 -0.95 7.88
C GLY A 212 8.98 0.49 8.30
N TYR A 213 9.84 0.97 9.18
CA TYR A 213 9.89 2.35 9.63
C TYR A 213 11.24 2.95 9.25
N GLN A 214 11.21 3.98 8.42
CA GLN A 214 12.33 4.84 8.11
C GLN A 214 12.30 6.01 9.11
N GLY A 215 12.95 5.86 10.25
CA GLY A 215 13.09 6.91 11.28
C GLY A 215 14.51 7.50 11.31
N ASN A 216 14.98 7.83 12.51
CA ASN A 216 16.41 8.15 12.72
C ASN A 216 17.32 6.95 12.36
N SER A 217 16.78 5.75 12.46
CA SER A 217 17.36 4.52 11.91
C SER A 217 16.27 3.70 11.22
N PHE A 218 16.65 2.88 10.26
CA PHE A 218 15.72 1.96 9.62
C PHE A 218 15.42 0.76 10.54
N ILE A 219 14.13 0.50 10.78
CA ILE A 219 13.65 -0.61 11.59
C ILE A 219 12.65 -1.39 10.77
N SER A 220 12.82 -2.71 10.70
CA SER A 220 11.84 -3.58 10.06
C SER A 220 11.57 -4.84 10.86
N PHE A 221 10.32 -5.27 10.83
CA PHE A 221 9.88 -6.54 11.40
C PHE A 221 9.22 -7.39 10.32
N MET A 222 9.50 -8.69 10.39
CA MET A 222 8.91 -9.72 9.54
C MET A 222 8.77 -11.01 10.37
N PRO A 223 7.94 -11.98 9.94
CA PRO A 223 7.86 -13.27 10.62
C PRO A 223 9.26 -13.87 10.86
N PRO A 224 9.50 -14.49 12.03
CA PRO A 224 8.50 -14.89 13.02
C PRO A 224 8.21 -13.88 14.15
N THR A 225 8.98 -12.80 14.29
CA THR A 225 8.84 -11.86 15.44
C THR A 225 7.60 -10.97 15.35
N SER A 226 7.06 -10.79 14.15
CA SER A 226 5.78 -10.12 13.90
C SER A 226 4.65 -11.13 13.65
N THR A 227 4.65 -12.24 14.38
CA THR A 227 3.66 -13.32 14.25
C THR A 227 3.00 -13.65 15.59
N SER A 228 1.70 -13.94 15.53
CA SER A 228 0.92 -14.51 16.63
C SER A 228 0.25 -15.80 16.16
N ILE A 229 0.31 -16.85 16.98
CA ILE A 229 -0.24 -18.18 16.67
C ILE A 229 -1.23 -18.57 17.76
N LEU A 230 -2.49 -18.78 17.40
CA LEU A 230 -3.58 -19.13 18.31
C LEU A 230 -3.69 -18.16 19.51
N GLY A 231 -3.45 -16.87 19.25
CA GLY A 231 -3.43 -15.82 20.28
C GLY A 231 -2.16 -15.80 21.14
N LEU A 232 -1.27 -16.79 21.02
CA LEU A 232 0.05 -16.77 21.64
C LEU A 232 0.97 -15.90 20.79
N SER A 233 1.26 -14.73 21.33
CA SER A 233 2.12 -13.73 20.74
C SER A 233 3.60 -14.05 20.91
N MET A 234 4.38 -14.01 19.82
CA MET A 234 5.85 -13.99 19.89
C MET A 234 6.41 -12.56 19.87
N GLY A 235 5.77 -11.66 20.63
CA GLY A 235 6.13 -10.25 20.67
C GLY A 235 5.24 -9.35 19.81
N LEU A 236 4.14 -9.84 19.27
CA LEU A 236 3.15 -9.07 18.54
C LEU A 236 1.87 -8.85 19.36
N TYR A 237 1.47 -7.61 19.56
CA TYR A 237 0.10 -7.25 19.94
C TYR A 237 -0.56 -6.51 18.79
N SER A 238 -1.83 -6.81 18.55
CA SER A 238 -2.68 -6.16 17.54
C SER A 238 -4.08 -5.89 18.11
N ASN A 239 -4.60 -4.70 17.86
CA ASN A 239 -5.99 -4.33 18.14
C ASN A 239 -6.52 -3.51 16.97
N ILE A 240 -7.51 -4.07 16.27
CA ILE A 240 -8.01 -3.55 14.99
C ILE A 240 -9.53 -3.46 15.12
N ILE A 241 -10.07 -2.25 14.96
CA ILE A 241 -11.51 -1.97 15.08
C ILE A 241 -11.88 -0.96 13.98
N SER A 242 -12.32 -1.46 12.81
CA SER A 242 -12.64 -0.60 11.65
C SER A 242 -13.78 0.36 11.93
N SER A 243 -14.82 -0.08 12.65
CA SER A 243 -15.97 0.77 13.02
C SER A 243 -15.61 1.97 13.91
N LYS A 244 -14.37 2.01 14.43
CA LYS A 244 -13.81 3.15 15.19
C LYS A 244 -12.55 3.73 14.55
N GLY A 245 -12.14 3.22 13.39
CA GLY A 245 -10.88 3.59 12.72
C GLY A 245 -9.65 3.40 13.59
N ILE A 246 -9.56 2.27 14.31
CA ILE A 246 -8.45 1.97 15.21
C ILE A 246 -7.58 0.87 14.61
N ILE A 247 -6.28 1.15 14.50
CA ILE A 247 -5.23 0.14 14.34
C ILE A 247 -4.17 0.40 15.40
N ASP A 248 -3.96 -0.55 16.32
CA ASP A 248 -2.83 -0.56 17.24
C ASP A 248 -1.99 -1.80 16.99
N ILE A 249 -0.70 -1.61 16.74
CA ILE A 249 0.27 -2.69 16.54
C ILE A 249 1.46 -2.43 17.44
N ASP A 250 1.90 -3.44 18.18
CA ASP A 250 3.09 -3.36 19.04
C ASP A 250 3.94 -4.60 18.83
N ILE A 251 5.13 -4.41 18.27
CA ILE A 251 6.04 -5.49 17.90
C ILE A 251 7.31 -5.40 18.74
N LEU A 252 7.63 -6.47 19.46
CA LEU A 252 8.75 -6.61 20.35
C LEU A 252 9.77 -7.55 19.70
N GLY A 253 10.92 -7.00 19.36
CA GLY A 253 12.12 -7.77 19.04
C GLY A 253 13.00 -7.97 20.27
N TRP A 254 14.19 -8.52 20.03
CA TRP A 254 15.18 -8.72 21.09
C TRP A 254 15.72 -7.41 21.67
N PHE A 255 15.99 -6.40 20.83
CA PHE A 255 16.60 -5.13 21.25
C PHE A 255 15.86 -3.88 20.76
N LYS A 256 14.91 -4.04 19.83
CA LYS A 256 14.05 -2.97 19.32
C LYS A 256 12.60 -3.34 19.55
N ARG A 257 11.76 -2.36 19.83
CA ARG A 257 10.30 -2.49 19.85
C ARG A 257 9.70 -1.34 19.07
N LEU A 258 8.65 -1.62 18.30
CA LEU A 258 7.95 -0.65 17.49
C LEU A 258 6.47 -0.67 17.87
N LYS A 259 5.98 0.45 18.40
CA LYS A 259 4.57 0.66 18.69
C LYS A 259 3.98 1.65 17.70
N ILE A 260 2.90 1.25 17.05
CA ILE A 260 2.21 1.97 15.99
C ILE A 260 0.75 2.14 16.41
N THR A 261 0.27 3.36 16.34
CA THR A 261 -1.11 3.73 16.68
C THR A 261 -1.68 4.55 15.53
N GLY A 262 -2.60 3.97 14.78
CA GLY A 262 -3.34 4.60 13.70
C GLY A 262 -4.77 4.93 14.13
N ARG A 263 -5.21 6.16 13.84
CA ARG A 263 -6.58 6.63 14.09
C ARG A 263 -7.11 7.35 12.86
N CYS A 264 -8.32 6.99 12.43
CA CYS A 264 -9.04 7.69 11.37
C CYS A 264 -10.53 7.78 11.70
N ASP A 265 -11.21 8.78 11.14
CA ASP A 265 -12.66 8.90 11.24
C ASP A 265 -13.29 7.97 10.18
N PRO A 266 -14.13 6.98 10.56
CA PRO A 266 -14.78 6.08 9.60
C PRO A 266 -15.61 6.78 8.52
N SER A 267 -16.08 8.01 8.76
CA SER A 267 -16.78 8.81 7.73
C SER A 267 -15.89 9.22 6.55
N THR A 268 -14.57 9.07 6.68
CA THR A 268 -13.59 9.34 5.61
C THR A 268 -13.25 8.11 4.77
N TYR A 269 -13.93 6.98 5.02
CA TYR A 269 -13.72 5.76 4.26
C TYR A 269 -14.24 5.90 2.84
N PHE A 270 -13.42 5.41 1.91
CA PHE A 270 -13.83 5.05 0.57
C PHE A 270 -13.58 3.55 0.37
N SER A 271 -14.55 2.85 -0.22
CA SER A 271 -14.45 1.42 -0.51
C SER A 271 -13.91 1.17 -1.90
N PHE A 272 -13.25 0.04 -2.10
CA PHE A 272 -12.91 -0.45 -3.43
C PHE A 272 -12.91 -1.98 -3.46
N ALA A 273 -12.97 -2.54 -4.66
CA ALA A 273 -13.03 -3.97 -4.86
C ALA A 273 -11.67 -4.65 -4.59
N ALA A 274 -11.70 -5.80 -3.92
CA ALA A 274 -10.49 -6.59 -3.62
C ALA A 274 -10.34 -7.78 -4.57
N PRO A 275 -9.12 -8.12 -5.03
CA PRO A 275 -8.87 -9.27 -5.91
C PRO A 275 -9.01 -10.61 -5.15
N LEU A 276 -10.18 -11.24 -5.22
CA LEU A 276 -10.37 -12.60 -4.71
C LEU A 276 -10.25 -13.64 -5.82
N ALA A 277 -10.16 -14.93 -5.47
CA ALA A 277 -9.95 -16.01 -6.45
C ALA A 277 -11.01 -16.08 -7.56
N GLY A 278 -12.23 -15.58 -7.31
CA GLY A 278 -13.32 -15.54 -8.29
C GLY A 278 -13.40 -14.27 -9.15
N GLY A 279 -12.56 -13.28 -8.88
CA GLY A 279 -12.63 -11.94 -9.44
C GLY A 279 -12.60 -10.86 -8.36
N HIS A 280 -12.68 -9.60 -8.78
CA HIS A 280 -12.69 -8.50 -7.84
C HIS A 280 -14.05 -8.37 -7.15
N VAL A 281 -14.04 -8.41 -5.81
CA VAL A 281 -15.25 -8.33 -4.98
C VAL A 281 -15.41 -6.91 -4.42
N PRO A 282 -16.49 -6.18 -4.78
CA PRO A 282 -16.77 -4.85 -4.24
C PRO A 282 -16.93 -4.86 -2.72
N ASP A 283 -16.66 -3.70 -2.12
CA ASP A 283 -16.89 -3.44 -0.69
C ASP A 283 -16.26 -4.50 0.22
N TYR A 284 -15.14 -5.06 -0.22
CA TYR A 284 -14.33 -5.97 0.60
C TYR A 284 -13.32 -5.19 1.45
N THR A 285 -13.00 -3.97 1.03
CA THR A 285 -11.95 -3.15 1.58
C THR A 285 -12.41 -1.71 1.68
N VAL A 286 -11.99 -1.02 2.75
CA VAL A 286 -12.11 0.43 2.93
C VAL A 286 -10.78 1.05 3.27
N GLN A 287 -10.56 2.27 2.80
CA GLN A 287 -9.35 3.04 3.05
C GLN A 287 -9.67 4.49 3.43
N SER A 288 -8.80 5.10 4.23
CA SER A 288 -8.79 6.53 4.53
C SER A 288 -7.40 7.11 4.35
N TYR A 289 -7.33 8.32 3.78
CA TYR A 289 -6.13 9.16 3.76
C TYR A 289 -6.17 10.29 4.79
N ALA A 290 -7.18 10.34 5.66
CA ALA A 290 -7.33 11.30 6.75
C ALA A 290 -6.85 10.76 8.10
N SER A 291 -5.81 9.90 8.08
CA SER A 291 -5.39 9.20 9.29
C SER A 291 -4.29 9.93 10.07
N ASN A 292 -4.38 9.87 11.39
CA ASN A 292 -3.29 10.21 12.29
C ASN A 292 -2.55 8.94 12.70
N ILE A 293 -1.24 8.89 12.47
CA ILE A 293 -0.42 7.73 12.74
C ILE A 293 0.73 8.15 13.65
N THR A 294 0.81 7.55 14.82
CA THR A 294 1.93 7.72 15.74
C THR A 294 2.82 6.48 15.70
N VAL A 295 4.12 6.70 15.54
CA VAL A 295 5.14 5.66 15.64
C VAL A 295 6.05 5.94 16.83
N GLN A 296 6.26 4.95 17.67
CA GLN A 296 7.16 5.00 18.82
C GLN A 296 8.19 3.88 18.72
N VAL A 297 9.46 4.24 18.77
CA VAL A 297 10.57 3.31 18.76
C VAL A 297 11.18 3.22 20.15
N TYR A 298 11.32 1.99 20.62
CA TYR A 298 11.96 1.69 21.89
C TYR A 298 13.20 0.82 21.68
N GLU A 299 14.18 1.01 22.56
CA GLU A 299 15.40 0.22 22.62
C GLU A 299 15.66 -0.31 24.02
N ARG A 300 16.40 -1.41 24.08
CA ARG A 300 16.94 -1.94 25.32
C ARG A 300 18.30 -2.57 25.07
N SER A 301 19.18 -2.53 26.06
CA SER A 301 20.54 -3.07 25.94
C SER A 301 20.62 -4.57 26.23
N TRP A 302 19.63 -5.14 26.93
CA TRP A 302 19.58 -6.55 27.29
C TRP A 302 18.14 -7.10 27.25
N PRO A 303 17.89 -8.40 26.97
CA PRO A 303 16.53 -8.95 26.84
C PRO A 303 15.59 -8.78 28.05
N TRP A 304 16.13 -8.45 29.21
CA TRP A 304 15.37 -8.25 30.46
C TRP A 304 15.41 -6.82 30.99
N SER A 305 16.17 -5.93 30.33
CA SER A 305 16.22 -4.53 30.72
C SER A 305 14.97 -3.78 30.25
N GLU A 306 14.68 -2.66 30.91
CA GLU A 306 13.58 -1.79 30.54
C GLU A 306 13.70 -1.25 29.11
N TRP A 307 12.55 -1.13 28.45
CA TRP A 307 12.42 -0.48 27.16
C TRP A 307 12.49 1.04 27.33
N LYS A 308 13.45 1.69 26.65
CA LYS A 308 13.59 3.14 26.62
C LYS A 308 13.05 3.67 25.31
N LEU A 309 12.13 4.64 25.37
CA LEU A 309 11.67 5.37 24.19
C LEU A 309 12.82 6.20 23.63
N ILE A 310 13.19 5.99 22.37
CA ILE A 310 14.27 6.74 21.71
C ILE A 310 13.77 7.64 20.59
N GLU A 311 12.58 7.37 20.06
CA GLU A 311 11.99 8.15 18.97
C GLU A 311 10.47 8.06 19.04
N LYS A 312 9.82 9.21 18.83
CA LYS A 312 8.38 9.33 18.60
C LYS A 312 8.19 10.24 17.40
N GLU A 313 7.38 9.81 16.45
CA GLU A 313 6.98 10.62 15.31
C GLU A 313 5.47 10.53 15.14
N ASP A 314 4.83 11.69 15.00
CA ASP A 314 3.41 11.83 14.75
C ASP A 314 3.23 12.27 13.30
N PHE A 315 2.43 11.53 12.55
CA PHE A 315 2.12 11.80 11.17
C PHE A 315 0.63 12.10 11.01
N THR A 316 0.31 13.00 10.10
CA THR A 316 -1.05 13.31 9.66
C THR A 316 -1.22 12.88 8.21
N GLN A 317 -2.47 12.76 7.75
CA GLN A 317 -2.81 12.38 6.37
C GLN A 317 -2.23 11.02 5.93
N GLY A 318 -2.09 10.12 6.90
CA GLY A 318 -1.67 8.75 6.67
C GLY A 318 -2.74 7.95 5.95
N GLY A 319 -2.29 6.97 5.18
CA GLY A 319 -3.15 5.91 4.66
C GLY A 319 -3.39 4.84 5.71
N MET A 320 -4.65 4.48 5.93
CA MET A 320 -5.08 3.34 6.72
C MET A 320 -6.15 2.57 5.95
N GLU A 321 -6.01 1.26 5.88
CA GLU A 321 -6.91 0.37 5.15
C GLU A 321 -7.29 -0.83 6.01
N PHE A 322 -8.54 -1.26 5.87
CA PHE A 322 -9.12 -2.44 6.51
C PHE A 322 -9.77 -3.29 5.41
N GLY A 323 -9.47 -4.58 5.38
CA GLY A 323 -10.05 -5.49 4.41
C GLY A 323 -10.46 -6.84 4.99
N GLY A 324 -11.45 -7.46 4.34
CA GLY A 324 -12.00 -8.76 4.73
C GLY A 324 -12.62 -8.73 6.13
N ASP A 325 -12.36 -9.74 6.97
CA ASP A 325 -12.99 -9.80 8.31
C ASP A 325 -12.55 -8.66 9.26
N PHE A 326 -11.51 -7.89 8.92
CA PHE A 326 -11.15 -6.69 9.69
C PHE A 326 -11.97 -5.47 9.31
N TYR A 327 -12.75 -5.55 8.24
CA TYR A 327 -13.71 -4.55 7.86
C TYR A 327 -15.12 -5.02 8.24
N GLU A 328 -15.66 -4.46 9.32
CA GLU A 328 -17.08 -4.54 9.64
C GLU A 328 -17.86 -3.74 8.58
N ARG A 329 -18.43 -4.44 7.59
CA ARG A 329 -19.30 -3.82 6.59
C ARG A 329 -20.45 -3.12 7.31
N HIS A 330 -20.59 -1.82 7.04
CA HIS A 330 -21.85 -1.15 7.34
C HIS A 330 -22.86 -1.65 6.29
N GLU A 331 -23.82 -2.48 6.71
CA GLU A 331 -25.03 -2.68 5.92
C GLU A 331 -25.68 -1.29 5.77
N GLU A 332 -25.81 -0.81 4.53
CA GLU A 332 -26.50 0.45 4.22
C GLU A 332 -28.00 0.38 4.52
#